data_AF-A0A4R8LZQ7-F1
#
_entry.id   AF-A0A4R8LZQ7-F1
#
_cell.length_a   1.000
_cell.length_b   1.000
_cell.length_c   1.000
_cell.angle_alpha   90.00
_cell.angle_beta   90.00
_cell.angle_gamma   90.00
#
_symmetry.space_group_name_H-M   'P 1'
#
loop_
_entity.id
_entity.type
_entity.pdbx_description
1 polymer ?
#
loop_
_entity_poly.entity_id
_entity_poly.type
_entity_poly.pdbx_seq_one_letter_code
_entity_poly.pdbx_strand_id
1 'polypeptide(L)' 'MTDAVFKPLDALEPAAEPTPIPLRELLPWVVFGGLLLLLALYFVGAEQGATSLIPGMYVHEFVHDGRHLLGFPCH' A
#
# COMPACT_ATOMS: atom_id res chain seq x y z
N MET A 1 3.51 53.83 -9.87
CA MET A 1 3.31 52.45 -10.34
C MET A 1 4.51 51.61 -9.91
N THR A 2 4.91 51.63 -8.62
CA THR A 2 6.16 51.00 -8.15
C THR A 2 6.19 50.82 -6.63
N ASP A 3 5.17 50.19 -6.03
CA ASP A 3 5.18 49.89 -4.57
C ASP A 3 5.24 48.38 -4.29
N ALA A 4 5.38 47.55 -5.32
CA ALA A 4 5.51 46.09 -5.21
C ALA A 4 6.97 45.63 -5.08
N VAL A 5 7.82 46.40 -4.41
CA VAL A 5 9.25 46.08 -4.23
C VAL A 5 9.53 45.94 -2.74
N PHE A 6 9.99 44.75 -2.34
CA PHE A 6 10.36 44.32 -0.99
C PHE A 6 9.21 43.95 -0.03
N LYS A 7 8.76 42.70 -0.15
CA LYS A 7 8.17 41.97 1.00
C LYS A 7 9.32 41.56 1.92
N PRO A 8 9.37 42.02 3.19
CA PRO A 8 10.45 41.64 4.12
C PRO A 8 10.49 40.12 4.29
N LEU A 9 11.68 39.55 4.47
CA LEU A 9 11.85 38.10 4.70
C LEU A 9 11.09 37.63 5.94
N ASP A 10 10.82 38.54 6.88
CA ASP A 10 10.00 38.34 8.08
C ASP A 10 8.51 38.15 7.76
N ALA A 11 8.07 38.50 6.55
CA ALA A 11 6.72 38.29 6.05
C ALA A 11 6.59 37.00 5.20
N LEU A 12 7.67 36.21 5.08
CA LEU A 12 7.56 34.82 4.67
C LEU A 12 6.87 34.08 5.82
N GLU A 13 5.69 33.53 5.56
CA GLU A 13 4.99 32.68 6.51
C GLU A 13 5.97 31.61 7.02
N PRO A 14 6.06 31.37 8.34
CA PRO A 14 6.91 30.31 8.85
C PRO A 14 6.51 28.99 8.19
N ALA A 15 7.50 28.29 7.63
CA ALA A 15 7.27 26.97 7.07
C ALA A 15 6.75 26.06 8.20
N ALA A 16 5.57 25.46 8.00
CA ALA A 16 5.01 24.54 8.97
C ALA A 16 6.00 23.39 9.19
N GLU A 17 6.45 23.20 10.42
CA GLU A 17 7.30 22.06 10.76
C GLU A 17 6.47 20.78 10.66
N PRO A 18 6.96 19.74 9.98
CA PRO A 18 6.26 18.47 9.89
C PRO A 18 6.13 17.86 11.29
N THR A 19 4.89 17.70 11.75
CA THR A 19 4.60 17.03 13.02
C THR A 19 4.63 15.52 12.81
N PRO A 20 5.39 14.75 13.63
CA PRO A 20 5.41 13.30 13.52
C PRO A 20 4.04 12.67 13.80
N ILE A 21 3.60 11.73 12.96
CA ILE A 21 2.37 10.97 13.19
C ILE A 21 2.63 9.92 14.28
N PRO A 22 1.86 9.90 15.39
CA PRO A 22 2.03 8.91 16.44
C PRO A 22 1.75 7.48 15.96
N LEU A 23 2.61 6.52 16.34
CA LEU A 23 2.47 5.11 15.91
C LEU A 23 1.11 4.48 16.29
N ARG A 24 0.54 4.88 17.43
CA ARG A 24 -0.79 4.42 17.87
C ARG A 24 -1.91 4.74 16.88
N GLU A 25 -1.75 5.81 16.11
CA GLU A 25 -2.73 6.22 15.10
C GLU A 25 -2.58 5.40 13.81
N LEU A 26 -1.38 4.89 13.53
CA LEU A 26 -1.10 4.01 12.40
C LEU A 26 -1.40 2.54 12.71
N LEU A 27 -1.21 2.12 13.96
CA LEU A 27 -1.34 0.72 14.41
C LEU A 27 -2.60 0.00 13.91
N PRO A 28 -3.83 0.54 14.04
CA PRO A 28 -5.01 -0.18 13.56
C PRO A 28 -4.99 -0.43 12.05
N TRP A 29 -4.46 0.52 11.27
CA TRP A 29 -4.37 0.42 9.81
C TRP A 29 -3.26 -0.53 9.38
N VAL A 30 -2.12 -0.51 10.07
CA VAL A 30 -1.02 -1.45 9.83
C VAL A 30 -1.45 -2.87 10.16
N VAL A 31 -2.16 -3.06 11.28
CA VAL A 31 -2.71 -4.38 11.64
C VAL A 31 -3.72 -4.83 10.59
N PHE A 32 -4.68 -3.97 10.23
CA PHE A 32 -5.68 -4.29 9.23
C PHE A 32 -5.06 -4.63 7.87
N GLY A 33 -4.19 -3.77 7.34
CA GLY A 33 -3.49 -3.98 6.07
C GLY A 33 -2.56 -5.19 6.12
N GLY A 34 -1.89 -5.42 7.25
CA GLY A 34 -1.06 -6.60 7.49
C GLY A 34 -1.87 -7.90 7.44
N LEU A 35 -3.05 -7.92 8.05
CA LEU A 35 -3.95 -9.08 7.98
C LEU A 35 -4.45 -9.33 6.55
N LEU A 36 -4.79 -8.29 5.80
CA LEU A 36 -5.16 -8.42 4.39
C LEU A 36 -3.99 -8.92 3.52
N LEU A 37 -2.77 -8.45 3.80
CA LEU A 37 -1.57 -8.94 3.12
C LEU A 37 -1.34 -10.43 3.41
N LEU A 38 -1.44 -10.85 4.67
CA LEU A 38 -1.32 -12.26 5.03
C LEU A 38 -2.40 -13.11 4.34
N LEU A 39 -3.61 -12.60 4.23
CA LEU A 39 -4.69 -13.27 3.49
C LEU A 39 -4.35 -13.40 2.01
N ALA A 40 -3.86 -12.33 1.37
CA ALA A 40 -3.42 -12.35 -0.01
C ALA A 40 -2.28 -13.36 -0.25
N LEU A 41 -1.27 -13.38 0.65
CA LEU A 41 -0.17 -14.33 0.59
C LEU A 41 -0.66 -15.78 0.73
N TYR A 42 -1.65 -16.04 1.58
CA TYR A 42 -2.27 -17.36 1.71
C TYR A 42 -2.95 -17.79 0.39
N PHE A 43 -3.78 -16.94 -0.20
CA PHE A 43 -4.51 -17.30 -1.42
C PHE A 43 -3.57 -17.49 -2.62
N VAL A 44 -2.61 -16.58 -2.80
CA VAL A 44 -1.65 -16.64 -3.91
C VAL A 44 -0.65 -17.80 -3.74
N GLY A 45 -0.14 -18.01 -2.52
CA GLY A 45 0.90 -18.99 -2.26
C GLY A 45 0.40 -20.42 -2.00
N ALA A 46 -0.62 -20.58 -1.15
CA ALA A 46 -1.08 -21.89 -0.69
C ALA A 46 -2.29 -22.41 -1.48
N GLU A 47 -3.24 -21.53 -1.79
CA GLU A 47 -4.56 -21.92 -2.28
C GLU A 47 -4.61 -22.07 -3.82
N GLN A 48 -3.85 -21.26 -4.57
CA GLN A 48 -3.69 -21.36 -6.04
C GLN A 48 -5.02 -21.37 -6.83
N GLY A 49 -6.11 -20.85 -6.26
CA GLY A 49 -7.41 -20.78 -6.93
C GLY A 49 -8.22 -22.08 -6.90
N ALA A 50 -7.83 -23.06 -6.09
CA ALA A 50 -8.50 -24.35 -5.99
C ALA A 50 -9.94 -24.26 -5.44
N THR A 51 -10.24 -23.22 -4.66
CA THR A 51 -11.55 -22.91 -4.06
C THR A 51 -12.28 -21.80 -4.80
N SER A 52 -11.86 -21.48 -6.03
CA SER A 52 -12.56 -20.49 -6.85
C SER A 52 -14.04 -20.86 -7.03
N LEU A 53 -14.92 -19.92 -6.66
CA LEU A 53 -16.37 -20.03 -6.89
C LEU A 53 -16.74 -19.82 -8.37
N ILE A 54 -15.85 -19.19 -9.12
CA ILE A 54 -16.02 -18.96 -10.56
C ILE A 54 -15.22 -20.05 -11.30
N PRO A 55 -15.89 -20.98 -11.99
CA PRO A 55 -15.20 -22.04 -12.70
C PRO A 55 -14.44 -21.48 -13.92
N GLY A 56 -13.22 -21.95 -14.12
CA GLY A 56 -12.37 -21.60 -15.27
C GLY A 56 -10.89 -21.50 -14.92
N MET A 57 -10.04 -21.47 -15.95
CA MET A 57 -8.58 -21.36 -15.79
C MET A 57 -8.11 -19.95 -15.41
N TYR A 58 -8.92 -18.92 -15.69
CA TYR A 58 -8.47 -17.53 -15.54
C TYR A 58 -8.02 -17.18 -14.11
N VAL A 59 -8.83 -17.56 -13.11
CA VAL A 59 -8.49 -17.29 -11.70
C VAL A 59 -7.23 -18.07 -11.31
N HIS A 60 -7.13 -19.33 -11.73
CA HIS A 60 -5.99 -20.20 -11.47
C HIS A 60 -4.70 -19.67 -12.09
N GLU A 61 -4.74 -19.23 -13.36
CA GLU A 61 -3.59 -18.64 -14.05
C GLU A 61 -3.18 -17.31 -13.41
N PHE A 62 -4.14 -16.44 -13.07
CA PHE A 62 -3.84 -15.17 -12.41
C PHE A 62 -3.12 -15.37 -11.06
N VAL A 63 -3.63 -16.26 -10.20
CA VAL A 63 -2.97 -16.53 -8.91
C VAL A 63 -1.66 -17.31 -9.08
N HIS A 64 -1.59 -18.19 -10.08
CA HIS A 64 -0.37 -18.90 -10.43
C HIS A 64 0.74 -17.92 -10.81
N ASP A 65 0.46 -16.97 -11.71
CA ASP A 65 1.39 -15.91 -12.14
C ASP A 65 1.74 -14.97 -10.98
N GLY A 66 0.75 -14.67 -10.13
CA GLY A 66 0.97 -13.92 -8.89
C GLY A 66 2.00 -14.59 -7.97
N ARG A 67 1.99 -15.93 -7.84
CA ARG A 67 2.98 -16.62 -7.00
C ARG A 67 4.37 -16.55 -7.61
N HIS A 68 4.48 -16.64 -8.94
CA HIS A 68 5.76 -16.46 -9.65
C HIS A 68 6.31 -15.06 -9.40
N LEU A 69 5.46 -14.03 -9.46
CA LEU A 69 5.85 -12.65 -9.17
C LEU A 69 6.36 -12.48 -7.72
N LEU A 70 5.75 -13.20 -6.77
CA LEU A 70 6.17 -13.19 -5.36
C LEU A 70 7.33 -14.15 -5.05
N GLY A 71 7.85 -14.88 -6.06
CA GLY A 71 8.98 -15.79 -5.92
C GLY A 71 8.66 -17.13 -5.24
N PHE A 72 7.38 -17.48 -5.10
CA PHE A 72 7.00 -18.79 -4.59
C PHE A 72 7.31 -19.88 -5.62
N PRO A 73 7.86 -21.04 -5.21
CA PRO A 73 8.21 -22.12 -6.14
C PRO A 73 6.96 -22.77 -6.75
N CYS A 74 7.12 -23.28 -7.97
CA CYS A 74 6.12 -24.01 -8.73
C CYS A 74 6.64 -25.39 -9.14
N HIS A 75 5.93 -26.45 -8.77
CA HIS A 75 6.21 -27.83 -9.21
C HIS A 75 4.94 -28.69 -9.13
#